data_AF-L0IA71-F1
#
_entry.id   AF-L0IA71-F1
#
_cell.length_a   1.000
_cell.length_b   1.000
_cell.length_c   1.000
_cell.angle_alpha   90.00
_cell.angle_beta   90.00
_cell.angle_gamma   90.00
#
_symmetry.space_group_name_H-M   'P 1'
#
loop_
_entity.id
_entity.type
_entity.pdbx_description
1 polymer ?
#
loop_
_entity_poly.entity_id
_entity_poly.type
_entity_poly.pdbx_seq_one_letter_code
_entity_poly.pdbx_strand_id
1 'polypeptide(L)'
;MEHASTVDIGRRKREANGINEDSVATTILENHHRGTSRSVGLFVLGDGVGGEASGDVASFLTTSVVRAHLTEALLGDGTDRPEQYAIDAYDETPPTVSETDDDGTSPLSESRIRTAIQEAIDEAHAHVQQYARDVGARPATTVVAAVYADGRLHYGWVGDSRLYVLNRDHETIEQLTRDHAVTNDLLERGEIDHDEHARVHEDATAITNAVGGSGHGKPSVDVEFGSVPVYRDDVILLTSDGLIDAFPDIAPLRAAYEAATDTEAVRADIRDTLVTDDEIRDIVLGADDLSDAVEELIDFANDRGGKDNLSISLASDPAAAETPDRPPARGIGSDSPGLVDQETEIESPARSASDEGGSAGDGDSTAATIAEASADPEASSGTPESSTDTSSTPESSAPSTADDDPLVPDEHVVTLCDGEPPTAAIAVVGEDRVFEVGDGVTIGCVTDTADDGPDIGLDVGPDGIVEPAHTTIGYDEDADAWTVRDSSSSGTYVEAAPGEWVLLLSAEGVELHREHGFDPGAAAEEAISATTTIEDGTAFTLQDPRSTETVTFQFFRSVADARDRRNRPDETGESAFEQFIV
;
A
#
# COMPACT_ATOMS: atom_id res chain seq x y z
N MET A 1 -0.89 -21.78 18.11
CA MET A 1 -0.10 -21.94 16.86
C MET A 1 1.36 -21.64 17.16
N GLU A 2 2.29 -22.45 16.63
CA GLU A 2 3.72 -22.21 16.76
C GLU A 2 4.24 -21.45 15.54
N HIS A 3 5.16 -20.51 15.73
CA HIS A 3 5.77 -19.77 14.63
C HIS A 3 7.19 -19.30 14.99
N ALA A 4 8.01 -19.11 13.97
CA ALA A 4 9.31 -18.48 14.06
C ALA A 4 9.57 -17.70 12.76
N SER A 5 10.03 -16.46 12.87
CA SER A 5 10.34 -15.64 11.70
C SER A 5 11.56 -14.78 11.93
N THR A 6 12.26 -14.45 10.85
CA THR A 6 13.48 -13.65 10.90
C THR A 6 13.80 -13.03 9.55
N VAL A 7 14.72 -12.07 9.60
CA VAL A 7 15.38 -11.52 8.43
C VAL A 7 16.90 -11.49 8.67
N ASP A 8 17.71 -11.83 7.67
CA ASP A 8 19.17 -11.70 7.69
C ASP A 8 19.66 -10.92 6.47
N ILE A 9 20.69 -10.09 6.65
CA ILE A 9 21.24 -9.28 5.54
C ILE A 9 21.85 -10.17 4.45
N GLY A 10 22.28 -11.40 4.79
CA GLY A 10 23.09 -12.22 3.92
C GLY A 10 24.56 -11.85 4.01
N ARG A 11 25.43 -12.86 3.98
CA ARG A 11 26.87 -12.72 4.21
C ARG A 11 27.53 -11.74 3.25
N ARG A 12 27.28 -11.87 1.94
CA ARG A 12 27.94 -11.05 0.91
C ARG A 12 27.44 -9.60 0.95
N LYS A 13 26.12 -9.40 1.05
CA LYS A 13 25.52 -8.05 1.17
C LYS A 13 26.02 -7.36 2.43
N ARG A 14 26.14 -8.09 3.56
CA ARG A 14 26.76 -7.58 4.80
C ARG A 14 28.24 -7.20 4.63
N GLU A 15 29.03 -8.04 3.95
CA GLU A 15 30.45 -7.74 3.65
C GLU A 15 30.60 -6.51 2.72
N ALA A 16 29.59 -6.21 1.90
CA ALA A 16 29.53 -5.04 1.03
C ALA A 16 28.95 -3.77 1.70
N ASN A 17 28.64 -3.81 3.01
CA ASN A 17 27.89 -2.77 3.72
C ASN A 17 26.50 -2.46 3.13
N GLY A 18 25.86 -3.46 2.52
CA GLY A 18 24.46 -3.39 2.13
C GLY A 18 23.52 -3.42 3.35
N ILE A 19 22.26 -3.08 3.10
CA ILE A 19 21.20 -3.12 4.10
C ILE A 19 20.32 -4.36 3.92
N ASN A 20 19.39 -4.58 4.85
CA ASN A 20 18.29 -5.51 4.65
C ASN A 20 17.11 -4.74 4.04
N GLU A 21 16.68 -5.15 2.87
CA GLU A 21 15.55 -4.57 2.14
C GLU A 21 14.30 -5.44 2.27
N ASP A 22 14.41 -6.60 2.90
CA ASP A 22 13.28 -7.48 3.15
C ASP A 22 12.56 -7.11 4.46
N SER A 23 11.27 -7.40 4.49
CA SER A 23 10.43 -7.25 5.67
C SER A 23 9.58 -8.50 5.90
N VAL A 24 9.42 -8.88 7.17
CA VAL A 24 8.49 -9.94 7.59
C VAL A 24 7.62 -9.40 8.70
N ALA A 25 6.31 -9.66 8.60
CA ALA A 25 5.32 -9.29 9.59
C ALA A 25 4.47 -10.50 9.97
N THR A 26 4.15 -10.63 11.25
CA THR A 26 3.34 -11.76 11.75
C THR A 26 2.38 -11.27 12.83
N THR A 27 1.13 -11.74 12.76
CA THR A 27 0.12 -11.57 13.81
C THR A 27 -0.47 -12.94 14.14
N ILE A 28 -0.46 -13.32 15.42
CA ILE A 28 -1.18 -14.51 15.89
C ILE A 28 -2.30 -14.05 16.82
N LEU A 29 -3.54 -14.40 16.47
CA LEU A 29 -4.72 -14.13 17.28
C LEU A 29 -5.17 -15.43 17.93
N GLU A 30 -5.12 -15.51 19.26
CA GLU A 30 -5.52 -16.71 20.01
C GLU A 30 -6.69 -16.42 20.95
N ASN A 31 -7.73 -17.24 20.84
CA ASN A 31 -8.89 -17.21 21.73
C ASN A 31 -9.05 -18.54 22.45
N HIS A 32 -9.09 -18.50 23.77
CA HIS A 32 -9.34 -19.68 24.62
C HIS A 32 -10.75 -19.60 25.22
N HIS A 33 -11.58 -20.61 24.95
CA HIS A 33 -12.91 -20.70 25.52
C HIS A 33 -13.25 -22.12 25.94
N ARG A 34 -13.67 -22.34 27.20
CA ARG A 34 -14.14 -23.65 27.72
C ARG A 34 -13.23 -24.86 27.41
N GLY A 35 -11.92 -24.63 27.26
CA GLY A 35 -10.94 -25.68 26.98
C GLY A 35 -10.65 -25.91 25.49
N THR A 36 -11.29 -25.17 24.59
CA THR A 36 -10.90 -25.08 23.18
C THR A 36 -10.03 -23.85 22.96
N SER A 37 -9.01 -23.96 22.11
CA SER A 37 -8.21 -22.85 21.60
C SER A 37 -8.47 -22.69 20.12
N ARG A 38 -8.63 -21.45 19.67
CA ARG A 38 -8.65 -21.09 18.26
C ARG A 38 -7.48 -20.15 18.00
N SER A 39 -6.67 -20.47 17.01
CA SER A 39 -5.57 -19.62 16.56
C SER A 39 -5.86 -19.21 15.11
N VAL A 40 -5.80 -17.90 14.85
CA VAL A 40 -5.70 -17.35 13.50
C VAL A 40 -4.29 -16.81 13.34
N GLY A 41 -3.60 -17.23 12.28
CA GLY A 41 -2.26 -16.77 11.96
C GLY A 41 -2.28 -15.90 10.72
N LEU A 42 -1.60 -14.76 10.76
CA LEU A 42 -1.37 -13.89 9.62
C LEU A 42 0.14 -13.75 9.44
N PHE A 43 0.62 -14.07 8.24
CA PHE A 43 2.03 -14.05 7.88
C PHE A 43 2.17 -13.23 6.60
N VAL A 44 3.02 -12.21 6.62
CA VAL A 44 3.29 -11.36 5.47
C VAL A 44 4.80 -11.28 5.30
N LEU A 45 5.28 -11.49 4.07
CA LEU A 45 6.67 -11.35 3.70
C LEU A 45 6.74 -10.46 2.46
N GLY A 46 7.66 -9.50 2.44
CA GLY A 46 7.96 -8.68 1.28
C GLY A 46 9.46 -8.55 1.07
N ASP A 47 9.89 -8.70 -0.17
CA ASP A 47 11.28 -8.58 -0.62
C ASP A 47 11.44 -7.27 -1.38
N GLY A 48 12.28 -6.37 -0.88
CA GLY A 48 12.44 -5.02 -1.39
C GLY A 48 13.41 -4.97 -2.57
N VAL A 49 12.96 -4.48 -3.71
CA VAL A 49 13.80 -4.34 -4.92
C VAL A 49 14.50 -2.98 -4.88
N GLY A 50 15.82 -2.92 -4.64
CA GLY A 50 16.42 -1.59 -4.37
C GLY A 50 17.94 -1.42 -4.41
N GLY A 51 18.58 -1.70 -5.55
CA GLY A 51 19.97 -1.27 -5.80
C GLY A 51 20.23 0.26 -5.73
N GLU A 52 19.18 1.10 -5.69
CA GLU A 52 19.29 2.56 -5.51
C GLU A 52 17.93 3.24 -5.12
N ALA A 53 16.87 2.49 -4.82
CA ALA A 53 15.47 2.98 -4.86
C ALA A 53 14.57 2.63 -3.65
N SER A 54 15.06 2.75 -2.42
CA SER A 54 14.24 2.61 -1.19
C SER A 54 13.41 1.32 -1.12
N GLY A 55 13.98 0.18 -1.52
CA GLY A 55 13.31 -1.13 -1.50
C GLY A 55 12.94 -1.56 -0.07
N ASP A 56 13.81 -1.23 0.89
CA ASP A 56 13.58 -1.38 2.33
C ASP A 56 12.30 -0.67 2.82
N VAL A 57 12.03 0.53 2.29
CA VAL A 57 10.80 1.27 2.62
C VAL A 57 9.58 0.63 1.96
N ALA A 58 9.68 0.19 0.70
CA ALA A 58 8.57 -0.49 0.02
C ALA A 58 8.14 -1.77 0.76
N SER A 59 9.09 -2.64 1.12
CA SER A 59 8.78 -3.89 1.81
C SER A 59 8.21 -3.62 3.21
N PHE A 60 8.75 -2.63 3.92
CA PHE A 60 8.27 -2.25 5.24
C PHE A 60 6.85 -1.69 5.21
N LEU A 61 6.56 -0.75 4.29
CA LEU A 61 5.22 -0.19 4.11
C LEU A 61 4.23 -1.30 3.73
N THR A 62 4.59 -2.13 2.75
CA THR A 62 3.72 -3.20 2.25
C THR A 62 3.37 -4.20 3.34
N THR A 63 4.36 -4.73 4.05
CA THR A 63 4.12 -5.70 5.13
C THR A 63 3.35 -5.09 6.30
N SER A 64 3.57 -3.81 6.60
CA SER A 64 2.87 -3.10 7.69
C SER A 64 1.41 -2.84 7.38
N VAL A 65 1.11 -2.30 6.19
CA VAL A 65 -0.25 -2.01 5.71
C VAL A 65 -1.05 -3.30 5.58
N VAL A 66 -0.49 -4.29 4.87
CA VAL A 66 -1.16 -5.59 4.69
C VAL A 66 -1.46 -6.25 6.03
N ARG A 67 -0.50 -6.23 6.97
CA ARG A 67 -0.73 -6.79 8.31
C ARG A 67 -1.86 -6.06 9.03
N ALA A 68 -1.84 -4.72 9.03
CA ALA A 68 -2.83 -3.90 9.72
C ALA A 68 -4.25 -4.15 9.19
N HIS A 69 -4.42 -4.00 7.88
CA HIS A 69 -5.70 -4.19 7.19
C HIS A 69 -6.25 -5.60 7.42
N LEU A 70 -5.44 -6.64 7.20
CA LEU A 70 -5.90 -8.02 7.39
C LEU A 70 -6.20 -8.33 8.86
N THR A 71 -5.43 -7.77 9.80
CA THR A 71 -5.74 -7.95 11.23
C THR A 71 -7.11 -7.35 11.56
N GLU A 72 -7.42 -6.15 11.06
CA GLU A 72 -8.71 -5.49 11.26
C GLU A 72 -9.85 -6.26 10.58
N ALA A 73 -9.68 -6.64 9.31
CA ALA A 73 -10.67 -7.42 8.56
C ALA A 73 -10.99 -8.78 9.22
N LEU A 74 -9.97 -9.45 9.77
CA LEU A 74 -10.13 -10.75 10.45
C LEU A 74 -10.74 -10.62 11.86
N LEU A 75 -10.58 -9.48 12.53
CA LEU A 75 -11.26 -9.18 13.80
C LEU A 75 -12.73 -8.78 13.57
N GLY A 76 -13.01 -8.07 12.48
CA GLY A 76 -14.31 -7.51 12.10
C GLY A 76 -14.92 -6.56 13.15
N ASP A 77 -16.13 -6.03 12.89
CA ASP A 77 -17.01 -5.32 13.87
C ASP A 77 -17.45 -6.20 15.07
N GLY A 78 -16.83 -7.37 15.22
CA GLY A 78 -17.31 -8.47 16.03
C GLY A 78 -17.13 -8.28 17.54
N THR A 79 -16.34 -7.31 18.00
CA THR A 79 -16.23 -7.04 19.46
C THR A 79 -17.56 -6.61 20.07
N ASP A 80 -18.51 -6.12 19.27
CA ASP A 80 -19.82 -5.64 19.73
C ASP A 80 -21.00 -6.58 19.46
N ARG A 81 -20.77 -7.78 18.88
CA ARG A 81 -21.83 -8.76 18.58
C ARG A 81 -21.46 -10.20 19.00
N PRO A 82 -21.70 -10.58 20.27
CA PRO A 82 -21.48 -11.95 20.78
C PRO A 82 -22.20 -13.05 19.97
N GLU A 83 -23.29 -12.68 19.32
CA GLU A 83 -24.13 -13.56 18.48
C GLU A 83 -23.42 -14.05 17.21
N GLN A 84 -22.47 -13.27 16.66
CA GLN A 84 -21.68 -13.63 15.48
C GLN A 84 -20.53 -14.61 15.81
N TYR A 85 -20.14 -14.68 17.08
CA TYR A 85 -19.20 -15.67 17.60
C TYR A 85 -19.90 -16.89 18.23
N ALA A 86 -21.23 -16.99 18.07
CA ALA A 86 -22.07 -18.01 18.71
C ALA A 86 -21.88 -18.09 20.24
N ILE A 87 -21.64 -16.94 20.90
CA ILE A 87 -21.40 -16.91 22.36
C ILE A 87 -22.70 -17.06 23.17
N ASP A 88 -23.88 -16.94 22.56
CA ASP A 88 -25.15 -17.28 23.20
C ASP A 88 -25.89 -18.47 22.55
N ALA A 89 -25.98 -19.56 23.33
CA ALA A 89 -26.91 -20.69 23.25
C ALA A 89 -26.93 -21.56 21.96
N TYR A 90 -26.15 -22.65 21.98
CA TYR A 90 -26.22 -23.86 21.14
C TYR A 90 -25.46 -23.86 19.79
N ASP A 91 -24.13 -23.97 19.85
CA ASP A 91 -23.42 -25.15 19.32
C ASP A 91 -22.10 -25.36 20.09
N GLU A 92 -21.60 -26.59 20.24
CA GLU A 92 -20.34 -26.87 20.95
C GLU A 92 -19.08 -26.50 20.14
N THR A 93 -19.27 -25.96 18.93
CA THR A 93 -18.21 -25.72 17.95
C THR A 93 -18.17 -24.24 17.58
N PRO A 94 -17.03 -23.55 17.70
CA PRO A 94 -16.88 -22.17 17.23
C PRO A 94 -17.17 -22.07 15.72
N PRO A 95 -17.65 -20.91 15.21
CA PRO A 95 -17.90 -20.73 13.77
C PRO A 95 -16.62 -20.99 12.98
N THR A 96 -16.66 -21.88 11.99
CA THR A 96 -15.52 -22.29 11.15
C THR A 96 -15.54 -21.60 9.78
N VAL A 97 -14.39 -21.51 9.10
CA VAL A 97 -14.34 -21.25 7.65
C VAL A 97 -15.29 -22.23 6.93
N SER A 98 -16.26 -21.73 6.18
CA SER A 98 -17.22 -22.54 5.43
C SER A 98 -17.11 -22.23 3.94
N GLU A 99 -17.02 -23.28 3.12
CA GLU A 99 -17.02 -23.17 1.65
C GLU A 99 -18.41 -22.83 1.09
N THR A 100 -19.46 -22.93 1.92
CA THR A 100 -20.87 -22.83 1.48
C THR A 100 -21.52 -21.49 1.79
N ASP A 101 -20.85 -20.60 2.52
CA ASP A 101 -21.34 -19.25 2.82
C ASP A 101 -21.15 -18.31 1.62
N ASP A 102 -21.87 -18.60 0.55
CA ASP A 102 -21.86 -17.84 -0.72
C ASP A 102 -22.47 -16.42 -0.56
N ASP A 103 -23.13 -16.15 0.57
CA ASP A 103 -23.64 -14.81 0.92
C ASP A 103 -22.60 -13.97 1.68
N GLY A 104 -21.38 -14.49 1.86
CA GLY A 104 -20.26 -13.76 2.46
C GLY A 104 -20.62 -13.14 3.81
N THR A 105 -21.44 -13.80 4.63
CA THR A 105 -21.91 -13.23 5.91
C THR A 105 -20.96 -13.56 7.07
N SER A 106 -20.18 -14.64 6.94
CA SER A 106 -19.15 -15.02 7.92
C SER A 106 -17.87 -14.21 7.69
N PRO A 107 -17.30 -13.58 8.74
CA PRO A 107 -16.04 -12.83 8.63
C PRO A 107 -14.85 -13.71 8.19
N LEU A 108 -14.96 -15.04 8.32
CA LEU A 108 -13.90 -16.00 7.97
C LEU A 108 -14.32 -16.89 6.79
N SER A 109 -15.15 -16.39 5.87
CA SER A 109 -15.40 -17.08 4.60
C SER A 109 -14.22 -16.90 3.63
N GLU A 110 -13.96 -17.89 2.78
CA GLU A 110 -12.86 -17.84 1.79
C GLU A 110 -12.96 -16.61 0.88
N SER A 111 -14.18 -16.28 0.43
CA SER A 111 -14.45 -15.11 -0.40
C SER A 111 -14.05 -13.80 0.30
N ARG A 112 -14.44 -13.62 1.57
CA ARG A 112 -14.07 -12.43 2.35
C ARG A 112 -12.56 -12.33 2.60
N ILE A 113 -11.93 -13.45 2.96
CA ILE A 113 -10.48 -13.46 3.21
C ILE A 113 -9.74 -13.11 1.91
N ARG A 114 -10.18 -13.66 0.77
CA ARG A 114 -9.62 -13.32 -0.54
C ARG A 114 -9.78 -11.83 -0.87
N THR A 115 -11.00 -11.28 -0.69
CA THR A 115 -11.25 -9.85 -0.88
C THR A 115 -10.38 -8.99 0.02
N ALA A 116 -10.29 -9.32 1.31
CA ALA A 116 -9.46 -8.60 2.26
C ALA A 116 -7.97 -8.66 1.89
N ILE A 117 -7.47 -9.78 1.35
CA ILE A 117 -6.09 -9.87 0.84
C ILE A 117 -5.90 -8.96 -0.38
N GLN A 118 -6.84 -8.93 -1.32
CA GLN A 118 -6.79 -8.01 -2.48
C GLN A 118 -6.75 -6.55 -2.02
N GLU A 119 -7.71 -6.14 -1.19
CA GLU A 119 -7.87 -4.77 -0.71
C GLU A 119 -6.62 -4.33 0.09
N ALA A 120 -6.10 -5.20 0.95
CA ALA A 120 -4.89 -4.93 1.71
C ALA A 120 -3.63 -4.75 0.83
N ILE A 121 -3.49 -5.54 -0.23
CA ILE A 121 -2.35 -5.43 -1.16
C ILE A 121 -2.50 -4.20 -2.06
N ASP A 122 -3.72 -3.87 -2.51
CA ASP A 122 -3.98 -2.65 -3.29
C ASP A 122 -3.75 -1.38 -2.46
N GLU A 123 -4.16 -1.38 -1.19
CA GLU A 123 -3.85 -0.28 -0.25
C GLU A 123 -2.34 -0.14 -0.04
N ALA A 124 -1.63 -1.25 0.15
CA ALA A 124 -0.16 -1.22 0.22
C ALA A 124 0.47 -0.68 -1.08
N HIS A 125 -0.07 -1.07 -2.24
CA HIS A 125 0.38 -0.59 -3.53
C HIS A 125 0.24 0.91 -3.69
N ALA A 126 -0.91 1.46 -3.29
CA ALA A 126 -1.14 2.89 -3.32
C ALA A 126 -0.19 3.65 -2.39
N HIS A 127 0.04 3.15 -1.16
CA HIS A 127 1.01 3.74 -0.25
C HIS A 127 2.44 3.74 -0.82
N VAL A 128 2.88 2.64 -1.44
CA VAL A 128 4.20 2.58 -2.09
C VAL A 128 4.27 3.51 -3.30
N GLN A 129 3.20 3.61 -4.11
CA GLN A 129 3.14 4.58 -5.22
C GLN A 129 3.18 6.03 -4.73
N GLN A 130 2.49 6.35 -3.64
CA GLN A 130 2.51 7.68 -3.06
C GLN A 130 3.92 8.02 -2.60
N TYR A 131 4.54 7.13 -1.82
CA TYR A 131 5.91 7.29 -1.38
C TYR A 131 6.87 7.46 -2.57
N ALA A 132 6.69 6.69 -3.65
CA ALA A 132 7.46 6.82 -4.89
C ALA A 132 7.36 8.23 -5.50
N ARG A 133 6.15 8.82 -5.53
CA ARG A 133 5.90 10.18 -6.03
C ARG A 133 6.58 11.23 -5.16
N ASP A 134 6.47 11.09 -3.83
CA ASP A 134 6.99 12.06 -2.85
C ASP A 134 8.52 12.16 -2.90
N VAL A 135 9.20 11.02 -3.02
CA VAL A 135 10.67 10.98 -3.01
C VAL A 135 11.29 11.00 -4.42
N GLY A 136 10.46 10.93 -5.46
CA GLY A 136 10.91 10.88 -6.86
C GLY A 136 11.74 9.62 -7.20
N ALA A 137 11.48 8.50 -6.51
CA ALA A 137 12.13 7.21 -6.74
C ALA A 137 11.15 6.18 -7.30
N ARG A 138 11.60 4.93 -7.46
CA ARG A 138 10.78 3.80 -7.93
C ARG A 138 10.88 2.60 -6.97
N PRO A 139 10.49 2.79 -5.70
CA PRO A 139 10.47 1.72 -4.72
C PRO A 139 9.45 0.66 -5.14
N ALA A 140 9.87 -0.60 -5.07
CA ALA A 140 9.02 -1.74 -5.39
C ALA A 140 9.36 -2.92 -4.48
N THR A 141 8.40 -3.80 -4.27
CA THR A 141 8.58 -4.99 -3.43
C THR A 141 7.68 -6.13 -3.89
N THR A 142 8.09 -7.36 -3.60
CA THR A 142 7.18 -8.51 -3.64
C THR A 142 6.24 -8.50 -2.42
N VAL A 143 5.21 -9.33 -2.44
CA VAL A 143 4.45 -9.67 -1.24
C VAL A 143 3.92 -11.10 -1.32
N VAL A 144 4.02 -11.82 -0.21
CA VAL A 144 3.24 -13.03 0.06
C VAL A 144 2.47 -12.79 1.35
N ALA A 145 1.13 -12.77 1.26
CA ALA A 145 0.24 -12.63 2.41
C ALA A 145 -0.52 -13.94 2.62
N ALA A 146 -0.42 -14.52 3.81
CA ALA A 146 -1.03 -15.81 4.16
C ALA A 146 -1.81 -15.72 5.47
N VAL A 147 -3.08 -16.14 5.42
CA VAL A 147 -4.02 -16.22 6.54
C VAL A 147 -4.33 -17.67 6.82
N TYR A 148 -3.89 -18.16 7.98
CA TYR A 148 -4.30 -19.44 8.54
C TYR A 148 -5.53 -19.25 9.43
N ALA A 149 -6.63 -19.90 9.09
CA ALA A 149 -7.83 -19.93 9.90
C ALA A 149 -8.51 -21.30 9.80
N ASP A 150 -8.85 -21.89 10.95
CA ASP A 150 -9.62 -23.14 11.08
C ASP A 150 -9.11 -24.30 10.21
N GLY A 151 -7.80 -24.53 10.18
CA GLY A 151 -7.21 -25.65 9.43
C GLY A 151 -7.11 -25.40 7.92
N ARG A 152 -7.30 -24.16 7.46
CA ARG A 152 -7.05 -23.76 6.07
C ARG A 152 -6.07 -22.60 6.02
N LEU A 153 -5.27 -22.58 4.97
CA LEU A 153 -4.36 -21.50 4.61
C LEU A 153 -4.89 -20.83 3.35
N HIS A 154 -5.30 -19.57 3.48
CA HIS A 154 -5.68 -18.70 2.38
C HIS A 154 -4.51 -17.75 2.10
N TYR A 155 -4.15 -17.55 0.84
CA TYR A 155 -3.00 -16.72 0.52
C TYR A 155 -3.18 -15.95 -0.79
N GLY A 156 -2.50 -14.82 -0.88
CA GLY A 156 -2.32 -14.07 -2.12
C GLY A 156 -0.88 -13.60 -2.25
N TRP A 157 -0.39 -13.51 -3.49
CA TRP A 157 1.00 -13.13 -3.73
C TRP A 157 1.20 -12.29 -4.99
N VAL A 158 2.30 -11.53 -4.96
CA VAL A 158 2.81 -10.69 -6.05
C VAL A 158 4.34 -10.78 -6.01
N GLY A 159 4.97 -11.24 -7.09
CA GLY A 159 6.42 -11.34 -7.21
C GLY A 159 6.88 -12.79 -7.18
N ASP A 160 8.13 -13.01 -6.79
CA ASP A 160 8.83 -14.29 -6.82
C ASP A 160 9.24 -14.81 -5.42
N SER A 161 8.84 -14.12 -4.35
CA SER A 161 8.85 -14.70 -3.02
C SER A 161 7.88 -15.90 -2.93
N ARG A 162 8.25 -16.90 -2.13
CA ARG A 162 7.64 -18.23 -2.19
C ARG A 162 6.91 -18.63 -0.92
N LEU A 163 5.83 -19.39 -1.09
CA LEU A 163 5.09 -20.07 -0.04
C LEU A 163 5.14 -21.59 -0.27
N TYR A 164 5.45 -22.33 0.78
CA TYR A 164 5.50 -23.79 0.78
C TYR A 164 4.65 -24.38 1.90
N VAL A 165 4.14 -25.59 1.67
CA VAL A 165 3.72 -26.52 2.73
C VAL A 165 4.67 -27.71 2.74
N LEU A 166 5.26 -27.97 3.90
CA LEU A 166 6.05 -29.17 4.17
C LEU A 166 5.27 -30.11 5.07
N ASN A 167 5.33 -31.42 4.85
CA ASN A 167 4.64 -32.38 5.70
C ASN A 167 5.62 -33.35 6.35
N ARG A 168 5.59 -33.43 7.69
CA ARG A 168 6.51 -34.25 8.50
C ARG A 168 6.21 -35.75 8.42
N ASP A 169 4.95 -36.14 8.27
CA ASP A 169 4.55 -37.56 8.21
C ASP A 169 4.87 -38.19 6.84
N HIS A 170 4.74 -37.40 5.76
CA HIS A 170 4.94 -37.84 4.38
C HIS A 170 6.31 -37.46 3.80
N GLU A 171 7.11 -36.66 4.52
CA GLU A 171 8.42 -36.16 4.05
C GLU A 171 8.30 -35.44 2.69
N THR A 172 7.29 -34.57 2.55
CA THR A 172 7.03 -33.82 1.31
C THR A 172 7.22 -32.32 1.49
N ILE A 173 7.51 -31.64 0.39
CA ILE A 173 7.49 -30.19 0.24
C ILE A 173 6.70 -29.86 -1.02
N GLU A 174 5.77 -28.92 -0.92
CA GLU A 174 4.92 -28.47 -2.02
C GLU A 174 4.99 -26.94 -2.10
N GLN A 175 5.50 -26.41 -3.22
CA GLN A 175 5.45 -24.98 -3.52
C GLN A 175 4.02 -24.59 -3.91
N LEU A 176 3.46 -23.57 -3.25
CA LEU A 176 2.09 -23.10 -3.45
C LEU A 176 1.98 -21.90 -4.39
N THR A 177 3.01 -21.04 -4.43
CA THR A 177 3.03 -19.82 -5.24
C THR A 177 3.86 -20.02 -6.50
N ARG A 178 3.47 -19.38 -7.60
CA ARG A 178 4.23 -19.40 -8.85
C ARG A 178 4.97 -18.08 -9.01
N ASP A 179 6.28 -18.14 -9.26
CA ASP A 179 7.11 -16.94 -9.38
C ASP A 179 6.65 -16.06 -10.55
N HIS A 180 6.39 -14.77 -10.26
CA HIS A 180 6.16 -13.75 -11.28
C HIS A 180 7.50 -13.25 -11.83
N ALA A 181 8.20 -14.11 -12.57
CA ALA A 181 9.52 -13.86 -13.14
C ALA A 181 9.54 -13.99 -14.67
N VAL A 182 10.35 -13.17 -15.34
CA VAL A 182 10.50 -13.19 -16.81
C VAL A 182 10.95 -14.57 -17.29
N THR A 183 11.83 -15.22 -16.55
CA THR A 183 12.33 -16.56 -16.90
C THR A 183 11.25 -17.64 -16.78
N ASN A 184 10.28 -17.47 -15.88
CA ASN A 184 9.13 -18.36 -15.77
C ASN A 184 8.22 -18.24 -17.00
N ASP A 185 7.96 -17.01 -17.47
CA ASP A 185 7.25 -16.78 -18.74
C ASP A 185 7.98 -17.41 -19.94
N LEU A 186 9.31 -17.34 -19.96
CA LEU A 186 10.13 -17.95 -21.03
C LEU A 186 10.06 -19.49 -20.99
N LEU A 187 10.05 -20.09 -19.80
CA LEU A 187 9.87 -21.54 -19.61
C LEU A 187 8.50 -21.98 -20.15
N GLU A 188 7.44 -21.26 -19.78
CA GLU A 188 6.06 -21.58 -20.19
C GLU A 188 5.87 -21.48 -21.71
N ARG A 189 6.53 -20.51 -22.35
CA ARG A 189 6.53 -20.35 -23.82
C ARG A 189 7.45 -21.34 -24.54
N GLY A 190 8.25 -22.11 -23.81
CA GLY A 190 9.26 -23.02 -24.37
C GLY A 190 10.40 -22.29 -25.08
N GLU A 191 10.67 -21.04 -24.69
CA GLU A 191 11.80 -20.26 -25.18
C GLU A 191 13.10 -20.63 -24.45
N ILE A 192 12.97 -21.11 -23.20
CA ILE A 192 14.01 -21.82 -22.47
C ILE A 192 13.46 -23.16 -21.99
N ASP A 193 14.30 -24.20 -21.99
CA ASP A 193 13.86 -25.59 -21.79
C ASP A 193 14.03 -26.11 -20.35
N HIS A 194 14.79 -25.41 -19.50
CA HIS A 194 15.32 -25.95 -18.24
C HIS A 194 15.28 -24.91 -17.12
N ASP A 195 14.77 -25.28 -15.94
CA ASP A 195 14.76 -24.41 -14.75
C ASP A 195 16.18 -23.97 -14.39
N GLU A 196 17.18 -24.87 -14.51
CA GLU A 196 18.57 -24.51 -14.27
C GLU A 196 19.05 -23.39 -15.20
N HIS A 197 18.54 -23.31 -16.44
CA HIS A 197 18.83 -22.21 -17.34
C HIS A 197 18.17 -20.92 -16.87
N ALA A 198 16.92 -20.98 -16.40
CA ALA A 198 16.21 -19.84 -15.83
C ALA A 198 17.02 -19.18 -14.70
N ARG A 199 17.63 -19.98 -13.81
CA ARG A 199 18.45 -19.49 -12.68
C ARG A 199 19.70 -18.71 -13.07
N VAL A 200 20.23 -18.96 -14.26
CA VAL A 200 21.47 -18.31 -14.75
C VAL A 200 21.24 -17.43 -15.97
N HIS A 201 19.97 -17.23 -16.36
CA HIS A 201 19.58 -16.39 -17.47
C HIS A 201 20.00 -14.93 -17.22
N GLU A 202 20.16 -14.14 -18.28
CA GLU A 202 20.49 -12.72 -18.12
C GLU A 202 19.38 -11.94 -17.37
N ASP A 203 18.13 -12.36 -17.58
CA ASP A 203 16.92 -11.83 -16.92
C ASP A 203 16.51 -12.64 -15.67
N ALA A 204 17.43 -13.41 -15.05
CA ALA A 204 17.09 -14.28 -13.91
C ALA A 204 16.51 -13.53 -12.70
N THR A 205 16.85 -12.25 -12.54
CA THR A 205 16.37 -11.39 -11.44
C THR A 205 15.21 -10.47 -11.87
N ALA A 206 14.69 -10.62 -13.09
CA ALA A 206 13.66 -9.73 -13.62
C ALA A 206 12.27 -10.25 -13.24
N ILE A 207 11.59 -9.52 -12.35
CA ILE A 207 10.21 -9.81 -11.96
C ILE A 207 9.20 -9.13 -12.91
N THR A 208 8.06 -9.78 -13.16
CA THR A 208 7.00 -9.30 -14.04
C THR A 208 5.87 -8.57 -13.30
N ASN A 209 5.82 -8.69 -11.97
CA ASN A 209 4.78 -8.10 -11.13
C ASN A 209 5.33 -7.76 -9.74
N ALA A 210 4.98 -6.58 -9.23
CA ALA A 210 5.49 -6.07 -7.95
C ALA A 210 4.54 -5.00 -7.38
N VAL A 211 4.49 -4.91 -6.05
CA VAL A 211 3.88 -3.77 -5.33
C VAL A 211 4.76 -2.54 -5.54
N GLY A 212 4.19 -1.37 -5.82
CA GLY A 212 4.92 -0.17 -6.25
C GLY A 212 5.50 -0.19 -7.68
N GLY A 213 5.49 -1.35 -8.35
CA GLY A 213 6.10 -1.56 -9.67
C GLY A 213 5.48 -0.75 -10.82
N SER A 214 6.23 -0.60 -11.92
CA SER A 214 6.01 0.34 -13.04
C SER A 214 4.80 0.09 -13.95
N GLY A 215 3.70 -0.46 -13.44
CA GLY A 215 2.39 -0.32 -14.06
C GLY A 215 1.88 1.11 -13.88
N HIS A 216 2.37 2.05 -14.70
CA HIS A 216 2.03 3.48 -14.70
C HIS A 216 0.61 3.80 -14.17
N GLY A 217 0.50 4.16 -12.88
CA GLY A 217 -0.75 4.65 -12.29
C GLY A 217 -1.92 3.66 -12.31
N LYS A 218 -1.68 2.34 -12.40
CA LYS A 218 -2.74 1.36 -12.13
C LYS A 218 -3.15 1.48 -10.65
N PRO A 219 -4.45 1.55 -10.32
CA PRO A 219 -4.90 1.65 -8.94
C PRO A 219 -4.83 0.33 -8.18
N SER A 220 -4.57 -0.79 -8.88
CA SER A 220 -4.55 -2.13 -8.29
C SER A 220 -3.42 -2.99 -8.85
N VAL A 221 -3.02 -3.99 -8.07
CA VAL A 221 -2.03 -5.00 -8.44
C VAL A 221 -2.73 -6.28 -8.87
N ASP A 222 -2.16 -6.96 -9.87
CA ASP A 222 -2.64 -8.27 -10.31
C ASP A 222 -2.23 -9.33 -9.27
N VAL A 223 -3.08 -9.59 -8.27
CA VAL A 223 -2.81 -10.57 -7.19
C VAL A 223 -3.29 -11.96 -7.62
N GLU A 224 -2.42 -12.97 -7.50
CA GLU A 224 -2.80 -14.38 -7.62
C GLU A 224 -3.18 -14.94 -6.23
N PHE A 225 -4.09 -15.92 -6.18
CA PHE A 225 -4.68 -16.43 -4.93
C PHE A 225 -4.70 -17.95 -4.85
N GLY A 226 -4.68 -18.48 -3.63
CA GLY A 226 -4.92 -19.89 -3.36
C GLY A 226 -5.48 -20.17 -1.96
N SER A 227 -5.99 -21.39 -1.78
CA SER A 227 -6.62 -21.87 -0.54
C SER A 227 -6.35 -23.36 -0.41
N VAL A 228 -5.70 -23.79 0.68
CA VAL A 228 -5.34 -25.20 0.89
C VAL A 228 -5.62 -25.64 2.33
N PRO A 229 -5.96 -26.93 2.57
CA PRO A 229 -6.04 -27.45 3.93
C PRO A 229 -4.65 -27.64 4.55
N VAL A 230 -4.58 -27.40 5.85
CA VAL A 230 -3.39 -27.57 6.69
C VAL A 230 -3.69 -28.58 7.80
N TYR A 231 -2.79 -29.54 7.95
CA TYR A 231 -2.89 -30.62 8.91
C TYR A 231 -1.85 -30.49 10.03
N ARG A 232 -2.00 -31.30 11.08
CA ARG A 232 -1.16 -31.29 12.28
C ARG A 232 0.34 -31.41 11.98
N ASP A 233 0.70 -32.20 10.97
CA ASP A 233 2.10 -32.46 10.62
C ASP A 233 2.61 -31.54 9.50
N ASP A 234 1.81 -30.56 9.08
CA ASP A 234 2.22 -29.55 8.11
C ASP A 234 3.02 -28.41 8.78
N VAL A 235 4.04 -27.94 8.08
CA VAL A 235 4.79 -26.71 8.37
C VAL A 235 4.63 -25.78 7.18
N ILE A 236 4.20 -24.56 7.44
CA ILE A 236 4.06 -23.48 6.46
C ILE A 236 5.39 -22.72 6.42
N LEU A 237 5.93 -22.46 5.23
CA LEU A 237 7.15 -21.68 5.02
C LEU A 237 6.90 -20.56 4.01
N LEU A 238 7.12 -19.31 4.43
CA LEU A 238 7.28 -18.17 3.52
C LEU A 238 8.77 -17.83 3.43
N THR A 239 9.27 -17.54 2.23
CA THR A 239 10.66 -17.11 2.05
C THR A 239 10.85 -16.16 0.86
N SER A 240 11.84 -15.26 0.97
CA SER A 240 12.32 -14.45 -0.17
C SER A 240 13.17 -15.29 -1.13
N ASP A 241 13.51 -14.74 -2.30
CA ASP A 241 14.33 -15.43 -3.30
C ASP A 241 15.73 -15.74 -2.76
N GLY A 242 16.24 -14.96 -1.79
CA GLY A 242 17.60 -15.10 -1.28
C GLY A 242 17.90 -16.44 -0.63
N LEU A 243 16.88 -17.16 -0.13
CA LEU A 243 17.05 -18.55 0.33
C LEU A 243 17.29 -19.48 -0.87
N ILE A 244 16.47 -19.36 -1.91
CA ILE A 244 16.49 -20.22 -3.09
C ILE A 244 17.76 -19.95 -3.93
N ASP A 245 18.11 -18.67 -4.04
CA ASP A 245 19.17 -18.13 -4.87
C ASP A 245 20.41 -17.70 -4.03
N ALA A 246 20.66 -18.41 -2.92
CA ALA A 246 21.73 -18.16 -1.94
C ALA A 246 23.20 -18.25 -2.45
N PHE A 247 23.43 -18.19 -3.76
CA PHE A 247 24.63 -18.61 -4.48
C PHE A 247 25.81 -17.63 -4.51
N PRO A 248 27.00 -18.10 -4.91
CA PRO A 248 28.04 -17.23 -5.44
C PRO A 248 27.72 -16.67 -6.84
N ASP A 249 28.58 -15.78 -7.34
CA ASP A 249 28.45 -15.09 -8.63
C ASP A 249 27.91 -16.01 -9.76
N ILE A 250 26.78 -15.61 -10.37
CA ILE A 250 26.10 -16.36 -11.44
C ILE A 250 26.79 -16.19 -12.81
N ALA A 251 27.62 -15.16 -12.98
CA ALA A 251 28.24 -14.85 -14.27
C ALA A 251 29.15 -15.99 -14.80
N PRO A 252 29.98 -16.65 -13.97
CA PRO A 252 30.73 -17.84 -14.38
C PRO A 252 29.84 -19.01 -14.82
N LEU A 253 28.73 -19.27 -14.12
CA LEU A 253 27.81 -20.37 -14.45
C LEU A 253 27.05 -20.10 -15.75
N ARG A 254 26.58 -18.88 -15.95
CA ARG A 254 25.97 -18.41 -17.21
C ARG A 254 26.95 -18.53 -18.38
N ALA A 255 28.16 -18.00 -18.23
CA ALA A 255 29.18 -18.08 -19.28
C ALA A 255 29.56 -19.54 -19.61
N ALA A 256 29.57 -20.43 -18.60
CA ALA A 256 29.78 -21.86 -18.81
C ALA A 256 28.59 -22.50 -19.55
N TYR A 257 27.35 -22.12 -19.20
CA TYR A 257 26.14 -22.61 -19.85
C TYR A 257 26.07 -22.21 -21.32
N GLU A 258 26.30 -20.93 -21.63
CA GLU A 258 26.30 -20.37 -23.00
C GLU A 258 27.42 -20.97 -23.88
N ALA A 259 28.56 -21.31 -23.28
CA ALA A 259 29.69 -21.91 -24.00
C ALA A 259 29.56 -23.44 -24.16
N ALA A 260 28.67 -24.09 -23.41
CA ALA A 260 28.55 -25.53 -23.39
C ALA A 260 27.90 -26.07 -24.68
N THR A 261 28.50 -27.09 -25.29
CA THR A 261 27.87 -27.84 -26.39
C THR A 261 26.89 -28.91 -25.86
N ASP A 262 27.06 -29.31 -24.60
CA ASP A 262 26.18 -30.19 -23.84
C ASP A 262 25.98 -29.55 -22.46
N THR A 263 24.75 -29.11 -22.19
CA THR A 263 24.42 -28.34 -20.98
C THR A 263 24.18 -29.22 -19.77
N GLU A 264 24.13 -30.56 -19.88
CA GLU A 264 23.82 -31.45 -18.74
C GLU A 264 24.81 -31.30 -17.58
N ALA A 265 26.11 -31.25 -17.89
CA ALA A 265 27.13 -31.09 -16.84
C ALA A 265 27.00 -29.74 -16.13
N VAL A 266 26.77 -28.66 -16.87
CA VAL A 266 26.62 -27.31 -16.30
C VAL A 266 25.32 -27.20 -15.50
N ARG A 267 24.23 -27.82 -15.96
CA ARG A 267 22.97 -27.88 -15.20
C ARG A 267 23.11 -28.66 -13.90
N ALA A 268 23.87 -29.76 -13.90
CA ALA A 268 24.19 -30.47 -12.68
C ALA A 268 24.98 -29.58 -11.71
N ASP A 269 25.98 -28.83 -12.20
CA ASP A 269 26.74 -27.88 -11.38
C ASP A 269 25.84 -26.75 -10.82
N ILE A 270 24.86 -26.26 -11.61
CA ILE A 270 23.87 -25.27 -11.16
C ILE A 270 22.99 -25.87 -10.05
N ARG A 271 22.44 -27.08 -10.25
CA ARG A 271 21.63 -27.78 -9.23
C ARG A 271 22.40 -28.02 -7.93
N ASP A 272 23.66 -28.44 -8.03
CA ASP A 272 24.51 -28.70 -6.86
C ASP A 272 24.86 -27.43 -6.07
N THR A 273 24.66 -26.26 -6.69
CA THR A 273 24.88 -24.98 -6.04
C THR A 273 23.55 -24.36 -5.54
N LEU A 274 22.38 -24.80 -6.07
CA LEU A 274 21.03 -24.38 -5.64
C LEU A 274 20.75 -24.85 -4.22
N VAL A 275 20.03 -24.01 -3.48
CA VAL A 275 19.26 -24.52 -2.35
C VAL A 275 18.03 -25.17 -2.94
N THR A 276 18.00 -26.49 -2.88
CA THR A 276 16.90 -27.27 -3.47
C THR A 276 15.73 -27.42 -2.48
N ASP A 277 14.52 -27.61 -3.00
CA ASP A 277 13.33 -27.88 -2.18
C ASP A 277 13.55 -29.09 -1.24
N ASP A 278 14.24 -30.13 -1.71
CA ASP A 278 14.59 -31.30 -0.89
C ASP A 278 15.50 -30.94 0.30
N GLU A 279 16.45 -30.03 0.11
CA GLU A 279 17.34 -29.56 1.19
C GLU A 279 16.59 -28.68 2.19
N ILE A 280 15.73 -27.77 1.71
CA ILE A 280 14.85 -26.97 2.57
C ILE A 280 13.99 -27.90 3.42
N ARG A 281 13.39 -28.92 2.80
CA ARG A 281 12.60 -29.93 3.49
C ARG A 281 13.40 -30.64 4.56
N ASP A 282 14.56 -31.17 4.21
CA ASP A 282 15.37 -31.98 5.12
C ASP A 282 15.83 -31.16 6.33
N ILE A 283 16.14 -29.87 6.15
CA ILE A 283 16.48 -28.93 7.24
C ILE A 283 15.26 -28.67 8.12
N VAL A 284 14.14 -28.22 7.52
CA VAL A 284 12.94 -27.82 8.28
C VAL A 284 12.32 -29.00 9.05
N LEU A 285 12.22 -30.16 8.42
CA LEU A 285 11.63 -31.35 9.04
C LEU A 285 12.60 -32.07 10.00
N GLY A 286 13.91 -31.86 9.82
CA GLY A 286 14.97 -32.42 10.64
C GLY A 286 15.28 -31.65 11.93
N ALA A 287 14.92 -30.37 11.98
CA ALA A 287 15.13 -29.51 13.15
C ALA A 287 14.27 -29.92 14.36
N ASP A 288 14.80 -29.63 15.56
CA ASP A 288 14.15 -29.91 16.84
C ASP A 288 12.90 -29.03 17.06
N ASP A 289 12.98 -27.75 16.67
CA ASP A 289 11.86 -26.82 16.67
C ASP A 289 11.97 -25.78 15.52
N LEU A 290 10.91 -24.96 15.35
CA LEU A 290 10.85 -23.99 14.26
C LEU A 290 11.93 -22.89 14.35
N SER A 291 12.39 -22.52 15.54
CA SER A 291 13.44 -21.50 15.69
C SER A 291 14.79 -22.07 15.25
N ASP A 292 15.09 -23.30 15.65
CA ASP A 292 16.28 -24.02 15.19
C ASP A 292 16.26 -24.21 13.65
N ALA A 293 15.10 -24.55 13.07
CA ALA A 293 14.95 -24.66 11.61
C ALA A 293 15.28 -23.33 10.90
N VAL A 294 14.81 -22.21 11.43
CA VAL A 294 15.10 -20.87 10.89
C VAL A 294 16.61 -20.58 10.94
N GLU A 295 17.26 -20.83 12.09
CA GLU A 295 18.71 -20.62 12.25
C GLU A 295 19.51 -21.49 11.28
N GLU A 296 19.16 -22.78 11.16
CA GLU A 296 19.82 -23.71 10.26
C GLU A 296 19.67 -23.30 8.79
N LEU A 297 18.49 -22.83 8.36
CA LEU A 297 18.28 -22.33 7.00
C LEU A 297 19.15 -21.09 6.70
N ILE A 298 19.26 -20.15 7.65
CA ILE A 298 20.11 -18.96 7.47
C ILE A 298 21.58 -19.36 7.34
N ASP A 299 22.07 -20.20 8.25
CA ASP A 299 23.46 -20.64 8.24
C ASP A 299 23.76 -21.39 6.94
N PHE A 300 22.85 -22.26 6.51
CA PHE A 300 22.97 -23.00 5.26
C PHE A 300 23.03 -22.07 4.03
N ALA A 301 22.13 -21.10 3.92
CA ALA A 301 22.12 -20.13 2.82
C ALA A 301 23.40 -19.25 2.82
N ASN A 302 23.85 -18.82 4.00
CA ASN A 302 25.07 -18.03 4.14
C ASN A 302 26.34 -18.83 3.81
N ASP A 303 26.37 -20.12 4.12
CA ASP A 303 27.46 -21.03 3.74
C ASP A 303 27.47 -21.33 2.22
N ARG A 304 26.29 -21.36 1.58
CA ARG A 304 26.13 -21.48 0.12
C ARG A 304 26.60 -20.22 -0.63
N GLY A 305 26.52 -19.06 0.01
CA GLY A 305 27.06 -17.82 -0.56
C GLY A 305 26.48 -16.55 0.07
N GLY A 306 25.25 -16.60 0.58
CA GLY A 306 24.56 -15.47 1.23
C GLY A 306 24.55 -14.24 0.33
N LYS A 307 24.15 -14.42 -0.93
CA LYS A 307 24.23 -13.39 -1.98
C LYS A 307 23.39 -12.16 -1.64
N ASP A 308 22.16 -12.40 -1.22
CA ASP A 308 21.13 -11.40 -0.99
C ASP A 308 20.56 -11.47 0.43
N ASN A 309 19.58 -10.63 0.71
CA ASN A 309 18.79 -10.69 1.92
C ASN A 309 18.04 -12.03 2.04
N LEU A 310 17.87 -12.48 3.27
CA LEU A 310 17.21 -13.74 3.61
C LEU A 310 16.03 -13.43 4.50
N SER A 311 14.84 -13.83 4.09
CA SER A 311 13.64 -13.72 4.90
C SER A 311 12.95 -15.06 5.00
N ILE A 312 12.59 -15.43 6.22
CA ILE A 312 12.00 -16.73 6.53
C ILE A 312 10.90 -16.53 7.57
N SER A 313 9.73 -17.11 7.30
CA SER A 313 8.65 -17.25 8.27
C SER A 313 8.14 -18.69 8.26
N LEU A 314 8.24 -19.36 9.40
CA LEU A 314 7.76 -20.72 9.63
C LEU A 314 6.57 -20.69 10.59
N ALA A 315 5.57 -21.53 10.32
CA ALA A 315 4.46 -21.75 11.23
C ALA A 315 3.96 -23.20 11.19
N SER A 316 3.44 -23.68 12.32
CA SER A 316 2.73 -24.95 12.40
C SER A 316 1.61 -24.87 13.43
N ASP A 317 0.57 -25.69 13.25
CA ASP A 317 -0.51 -25.80 14.23
C ASP A 317 -0.64 -27.25 14.75
N PRO A 318 -0.04 -27.56 15.90
CA PRO A 318 -0.20 -28.87 16.54
C PRO A 318 -1.66 -29.22 16.88
N ALA A 319 -2.56 -28.24 16.93
CA ALA A 319 -3.98 -28.42 17.18
C ALA A 319 -4.81 -28.67 15.90
N ALA A 320 -4.20 -28.58 14.72
CA ALA A 320 -4.89 -28.86 13.45
C ALA A 320 -5.35 -30.32 13.34
N ALA A 321 -6.19 -30.58 12.33
CA ALA A 321 -6.71 -31.91 12.04
C ALA A 321 -5.58 -32.91 11.76
N GLU A 322 -5.80 -34.18 12.09
CA GLU A 322 -4.81 -35.23 11.82
C GLU A 322 -4.50 -35.32 10.32
N THR A 323 -3.23 -35.49 10.01
CA THR A 323 -2.77 -35.70 8.64
C THR A 323 -3.41 -36.98 8.10
N PRO A 324 -4.15 -36.92 6.99
CA PRO A 324 -4.73 -38.12 6.40
C PRO A 324 -3.64 -39.01 5.79
N ASP A 325 -3.92 -40.32 5.66
CA ASP A 325 -3.01 -41.28 5.00
C ASP A 325 -2.58 -40.86 3.58
N ARG A 326 -3.39 -40.01 2.93
CA ARG A 326 -3.13 -39.40 1.62
C ARG A 326 -3.61 -37.95 1.65
N PRO A 327 -2.73 -36.98 1.94
CA PRO A 327 -3.09 -35.58 1.84
C PRO A 327 -3.43 -35.23 0.39
N PRO A 328 -4.34 -34.26 0.16
CA PRO A 328 -4.58 -33.73 -1.17
C PRO A 328 -3.30 -33.08 -1.71
N ALA A 329 -3.11 -33.13 -3.03
CA ALA A 329 -2.07 -32.34 -3.66
C ALA A 329 -2.43 -30.85 -3.54
N ARG A 330 -1.43 -30.03 -3.18
CA ARG A 330 -1.59 -28.58 -2.94
C ARG A 330 -0.67 -27.73 -3.82
N GLY A 331 0.32 -28.34 -4.45
CA GLY A 331 1.29 -27.63 -5.28
C GLY A 331 0.71 -27.04 -6.56
N ILE A 332 1.50 -26.19 -7.22
CA ILE A 332 1.15 -25.53 -8.49
C ILE A 332 0.55 -26.54 -9.50
N GLY A 333 -0.66 -26.24 -9.99
CA GLY A 333 -1.35 -27.08 -10.98
C GLY A 333 -2.19 -28.23 -10.39
N SER A 334 -2.29 -28.37 -9.06
CA SER A 334 -3.34 -29.19 -8.47
C SER A 334 -4.69 -28.46 -8.60
N ASP A 335 -5.69 -29.09 -9.21
CA ASP A 335 -7.05 -28.54 -9.34
C ASP A 335 -7.60 -28.14 -7.96
N SER A 336 -7.58 -26.84 -7.64
CA SER A 336 -8.42 -26.29 -6.58
C SER A 336 -9.89 -26.43 -7.02
N PRO A 337 -10.77 -27.06 -6.22
CA PRO A 337 -12.16 -27.22 -6.61
C PRO A 337 -12.88 -25.87 -6.51
N GLY A 338 -13.02 -25.14 -7.62
CA GLY A 338 -13.91 -23.97 -7.64
C GLY A 338 -13.61 -22.85 -8.62
N LEU A 339 -13.35 -23.13 -9.89
CA LEU A 339 -13.61 -22.16 -10.96
C LEU A 339 -14.52 -22.83 -11.99
N VAL A 340 -15.82 -22.68 -11.80
CA VAL A 340 -16.77 -22.92 -12.90
C VAL A 340 -16.63 -21.70 -13.80
N ASP A 341 -15.93 -21.85 -14.92
CA ASP A 341 -16.05 -20.95 -16.05
C ASP A 341 -17.54 -20.81 -16.39
N GLN A 342 -18.15 -19.70 -15.99
CA GLN A 342 -19.35 -19.26 -16.68
C GLN A 342 -18.87 -18.62 -17.98
N GLU A 343 -18.72 -19.46 -19.01
CA GLU A 343 -18.81 -19.04 -20.40
C GLU A 343 -20.07 -18.15 -20.52
N THR A 344 -19.85 -16.84 -20.61
CA THR A 344 -20.90 -15.91 -21.00
C THR A 344 -21.17 -16.16 -22.48
N GLU A 345 -22.08 -17.10 -22.77
CA GLU A 345 -22.71 -17.22 -24.08
C GLU A 345 -23.47 -15.91 -24.37
N ILE A 346 -22.79 -14.98 -25.05
CA ILE A 346 -23.46 -13.83 -25.66
C ILE A 346 -24.24 -14.36 -26.87
N GLU A 347 -25.49 -14.78 -26.66
CA GLU A 347 -26.47 -14.94 -27.74
C GLU A 347 -26.72 -13.56 -28.39
N SER A 348 -25.99 -13.27 -29.47
CA SER A 348 -26.28 -12.14 -30.34
C SER A 348 -27.49 -12.44 -31.24
N PRO A 349 -28.54 -11.60 -31.27
CA PRO A 349 -29.70 -11.85 -32.11
C PRO A 349 -29.37 -11.61 -33.59
N ALA A 350 -29.75 -12.59 -34.42
CA ALA A 350 -29.62 -12.56 -35.86
C ALA A 350 -30.25 -11.32 -36.51
N ARG A 351 -29.53 -10.67 -37.44
CA ARG A 351 -30.12 -10.03 -38.64
C ARG A 351 -29.11 -9.74 -39.76
N SER A 352 -29.31 -10.51 -40.85
CA SER A 352 -29.26 -10.15 -42.27
C SER A 352 -28.01 -9.49 -42.89
N ALA A 353 -27.47 -10.22 -43.86
CA ALA A 353 -26.42 -9.86 -44.81
C ALA A 353 -26.76 -8.70 -45.76
N SER A 354 -25.71 -7.96 -46.16
CA SER A 354 -25.48 -7.55 -47.55
C SER A 354 -24.01 -7.17 -47.77
N ASP A 355 -23.49 -7.61 -48.92
CA ASP A 355 -22.15 -7.42 -49.50
C ASP A 355 -21.56 -6.00 -49.41
N GLU A 356 -20.24 -5.89 -49.29
CA GLU A 356 -19.28 -5.62 -50.38
C GLU A 356 -17.84 -5.56 -49.82
N GLY A 357 -16.84 -5.82 -50.66
CA GLY A 357 -15.50 -6.27 -50.27
C GLY A 357 -14.44 -5.18 -50.06
N GLY A 358 -13.24 -5.61 -49.65
CA GLY A 358 -12.11 -4.69 -49.48
C GLY A 358 -10.90 -5.21 -48.69
N SER A 359 -10.02 -5.93 -49.39
CA SER A 359 -8.56 -6.09 -49.22
C SER A 359 -7.78 -5.41 -48.06
N ALA A 360 -6.95 -6.24 -47.39
CA ALA A 360 -5.55 -6.07 -46.95
C ALA A 360 -5.15 -5.07 -45.84
N GLY A 361 -4.27 -5.53 -44.94
CA GLY A 361 -3.41 -4.70 -44.09
C GLY A 361 -2.84 -5.44 -42.88
N ASP A 362 -1.56 -5.80 -42.97
CA ASP A 362 -0.74 -6.45 -41.93
C ASP A 362 -0.65 -5.67 -40.62
N GLY A 363 -0.47 -6.40 -39.52
CA GLY A 363 -0.18 -5.86 -38.20
C GLY A 363 1.30 -5.49 -37.99
N ASP A 364 1.53 -4.72 -36.94
CA ASP A 364 2.70 -4.81 -36.08
C ASP A 364 2.42 -4.02 -34.79
N SER A 365 2.71 -4.61 -33.63
CA SER A 365 2.55 -4.01 -32.30
C SER A 365 3.81 -4.34 -31.52
N THR A 366 4.80 -3.46 -31.63
CA THR A 366 6.07 -3.54 -30.91
C THR A 366 5.91 -3.08 -29.47
N ALA A 367 6.12 -3.98 -28.51
CA ALA A 367 6.33 -3.67 -27.10
C ALA A 367 7.72 -3.03 -26.90
N ALA A 368 7.80 -2.00 -26.06
CA ALA A 368 9.02 -1.24 -25.80
C ALA A 368 9.73 -1.76 -24.55
N THR A 369 10.91 -2.34 -24.75
CA THR A 369 11.93 -2.66 -23.73
C THR A 369 12.69 -1.39 -23.36
N ILE A 370 12.97 -1.16 -22.07
CA ILE A 370 13.90 -0.10 -21.61
C ILE A 370 15.19 -0.78 -21.17
N ALA A 371 16.28 -0.49 -21.87
CA ALA A 371 17.64 -0.87 -21.50
C ALA A 371 18.42 0.38 -21.06
N GLU A 372 19.21 0.24 -19.99
CA GLU A 372 20.09 1.26 -19.45
C GLU A 372 21.21 1.65 -20.43
N ALA A 373 21.52 2.95 -20.52
CA ALA A 373 22.61 3.46 -21.34
C ALA A 373 23.61 4.27 -20.51
N SER A 374 24.79 3.69 -20.37
CA SER A 374 26.03 4.23 -19.81
C SER A 374 26.61 5.40 -20.61
N ALA A 375 27.15 6.40 -19.89
CA ALA A 375 27.81 7.58 -20.42
C ALA A 375 29.33 7.38 -20.66
N ASP A 376 29.88 8.06 -21.66
CA ASP A 376 31.25 8.60 -21.68
C ASP A 376 31.44 9.65 -22.82
N PRO A 377 32.51 10.48 -22.82
CA PRO A 377 32.44 11.90 -23.19
C PRO A 377 33.30 12.26 -24.42
N GLU A 378 33.10 13.45 -25.01
CA GLU A 378 34.16 14.19 -25.74
C GLU A 378 33.92 15.70 -25.79
N ALA A 379 35.03 16.41 -25.88
CA ALA A 379 35.26 17.84 -25.67
C ALA A 379 34.94 18.73 -26.89
N SER A 380 34.85 20.06 -26.67
CA SER A 380 35.79 21.05 -27.26
C SER A 380 35.31 22.51 -27.15
N SER A 381 36.20 23.31 -26.55
CA SER A 381 36.63 24.68 -26.92
C SER A 381 35.66 25.87 -26.97
N GLY A 382 36.01 26.92 -26.21
CA GLY A 382 35.65 28.30 -26.55
C GLY A 382 35.80 29.33 -25.44
N THR A 383 37.02 29.80 -25.18
CA THR A 383 37.36 31.09 -24.52
C THR A 383 38.14 31.92 -25.58
N PRO A 384 38.43 33.25 -25.47
CA PRO A 384 38.67 34.00 -24.23
C PRO A 384 38.26 35.51 -24.23
N GLU A 385 38.23 36.16 -23.05
CA GLU A 385 39.07 37.30 -22.57
C GLU A 385 38.09 38.36 -21.99
N SER A 386 38.34 39.22 -21.00
CA SER A 386 39.56 39.69 -20.34
C SER A 386 39.27 40.30 -18.94
N SER A 387 40.21 40.07 -18.02
CA SER A 387 40.90 41.05 -17.15
C SER A 387 40.18 41.90 -16.06
N THR A 388 40.72 41.74 -14.84
CA THR A 388 41.19 42.78 -13.87
C THR A 388 40.17 43.62 -13.11
N ASP A 389 40.37 44.04 -11.85
CA ASP A 389 41.21 43.67 -10.70
C ASP A 389 40.80 44.65 -9.57
N THR A 390 41.11 44.31 -8.31
CA THR A 390 41.32 45.22 -7.15
C THR A 390 40.17 45.97 -6.44
N SER A 391 39.86 45.48 -5.23
CA SER A 391 39.80 46.14 -3.90
C SER A 391 39.63 47.67 -3.77
N SER A 392 38.71 48.12 -2.91
CA SER A 392 38.97 48.79 -1.59
C SER A 392 37.77 49.62 -1.11
N THR A 393 37.24 49.31 0.08
CA THR A 393 36.53 50.23 1.01
C THR A 393 37.56 51.15 1.71
N PRO A 394 37.23 52.30 2.36
CA PRO A 394 36.20 52.38 3.42
C PRO A 394 35.50 53.74 3.71
N GLU A 395 34.56 53.66 4.67
CA GLU A 395 34.10 54.66 5.67
C GLU A 395 33.01 55.73 5.41
N SER A 396 31.90 55.53 6.14
CA SER A 396 31.23 56.45 7.10
C SER A 396 30.35 57.61 6.61
N SER A 397 29.03 57.53 6.91
CA SER A 397 28.25 58.49 7.76
C SER A 397 26.73 58.28 7.57
N ALA A 398 26.00 57.97 8.65
CA ALA A 398 24.54 58.14 8.81
C ALA A 398 24.28 59.43 9.63
N PRO A 399 23.03 59.90 9.94
CA PRO A 399 21.69 59.31 9.70
C PRO A 399 20.57 60.32 9.29
N SER A 400 19.42 59.84 8.79
CA SER A 400 18.07 60.39 9.15
C SER A 400 16.91 59.57 8.56
N THR A 401 16.22 58.85 9.45
CA THR A 401 14.74 58.74 9.59
C THR A 401 13.83 58.83 8.36
N ALA A 402 13.25 57.71 7.97
CA ALA A 402 11.81 57.48 7.91
C ALA A 402 11.59 55.96 7.85
N ASP A 403 10.86 55.43 8.81
CA ASP A 403 10.45 54.03 8.89
C ASP A 403 9.51 53.71 7.72
N ASP A 404 10.08 53.30 6.59
CA ASP A 404 9.46 52.29 5.74
C ASP A 404 10.16 50.99 6.13
N ASP A 405 9.56 50.26 7.06
CA ASP A 405 9.86 48.84 7.20
C ASP A 405 9.37 48.21 5.89
N PRO A 406 10.25 47.73 5.01
CA PRO A 406 9.78 46.96 3.88
C PRO A 406 9.11 45.75 4.52
N LEU A 407 7.78 45.62 4.35
CA LEU A 407 7.00 44.45 4.74
C LEU A 407 7.86 43.22 4.50
N VAL A 408 8.49 42.74 5.56
CA VAL A 408 9.04 41.40 5.56
C VAL A 408 7.77 40.58 5.36
N PRO A 409 7.65 39.81 4.26
CA PRO A 409 6.48 38.96 4.11
C PRO A 409 6.36 38.20 5.42
N ASP A 410 5.24 38.40 6.13
CA ASP A 410 4.98 37.68 7.36
C ASP A 410 5.04 36.21 6.96
N GLU A 411 6.11 35.50 7.34
CA GLU A 411 6.43 34.16 6.83
C GLU A 411 5.30 33.14 7.09
N HIS A 412 4.34 33.53 7.93
CA HIS A 412 3.20 32.76 8.38
C HIS A 412 1.85 33.24 7.84
N VAL A 413 1.80 34.31 7.02
CA VAL A 413 0.58 34.78 6.38
C VAL A 413 0.63 34.62 4.88
N VAL A 414 -0.35 33.87 4.37
CA VAL A 414 -0.52 33.60 2.94
C VAL A 414 -1.71 34.41 2.46
N THR A 415 -1.50 35.32 1.50
CA THR A 415 -2.58 36.14 0.93
C THR A 415 -3.15 35.47 -0.31
N LEU A 416 -4.47 35.23 -0.31
CA LEU A 416 -5.22 34.60 -1.41
C LEU A 416 -6.17 35.58 -2.13
N CYS A 417 -6.10 36.86 -1.79
CA CYS A 417 -6.94 37.90 -2.37
C CYS A 417 -6.13 38.86 -3.22
N ASP A 418 -6.64 39.17 -4.42
CA ASP A 418 -6.08 40.16 -5.34
C ASP A 418 -6.82 41.51 -5.21
N GLY A 419 -6.39 42.36 -4.25
CA GLY A 419 -6.83 43.76 -4.14
C GLY A 419 -8.11 44.02 -3.32
N GLU A 420 -8.65 45.25 -3.38
CA GLU A 420 -9.83 45.69 -2.60
C GLU A 420 -11.13 45.05 -3.12
N PRO A 421 -11.57 43.97 -2.45
CA PRO A 421 -12.80 43.96 -1.62
C PRO A 421 -12.46 43.76 -0.12
N PRO A 422 -13.46 43.65 0.80
CA PRO A 422 -13.19 43.28 2.19
C PRO A 422 -12.43 41.96 2.26
N THR A 423 -11.32 41.95 3.01
CA THR A 423 -10.54 40.75 3.29
C THR A 423 -10.88 40.23 4.68
N ALA A 424 -10.89 38.92 4.81
CA ALA A 424 -11.03 38.19 6.07
C ALA A 424 -9.80 37.31 6.27
N ALA A 425 -9.81 36.52 7.34
CA ALA A 425 -8.75 35.55 7.59
C ALA A 425 -9.32 34.22 8.05
N ILE A 426 -8.62 33.14 7.72
CA ILE A 426 -8.85 31.83 8.30
C ILE A 426 -7.55 31.25 8.86
N ALA A 427 -7.68 30.46 9.92
CA ALA A 427 -6.57 29.70 10.50
C ALA A 427 -6.92 28.22 10.52
N VAL A 428 -5.95 27.37 10.19
CA VAL A 428 -6.08 25.92 10.35
C VAL A 428 -5.78 25.58 11.80
N VAL A 429 -6.74 24.89 12.43
CA VAL A 429 -6.62 24.40 13.81
C VAL A 429 -5.45 23.41 13.87
N GLY A 430 -4.36 23.80 14.53
CA GLY A 430 -3.17 22.96 14.71
C GLY A 430 -1.94 23.44 13.93
N GLU A 431 -2.09 24.39 13.02
CA GLU A 431 -1.01 24.89 12.18
C GLU A 431 -0.59 26.33 12.50
N ASP A 432 0.66 26.65 12.16
CA ASP A 432 1.24 27.99 12.37
C ASP A 432 0.90 29.00 11.25
N ARG A 433 -0.03 28.68 10.34
CA ARG A 433 -0.35 29.47 9.14
C ARG A 433 -1.71 30.17 9.25
N VAL A 434 -1.76 31.42 8.79
CA VAL A 434 -3.01 32.19 8.63
C VAL A 434 -3.16 32.58 7.17
N PHE A 435 -4.33 32.36 6.61
CA PHE A 435 -4.64 32.71 5.23
C PHE A 435 -5.50 33.97 5.22
N GLU A 436 -5.04 35.02 4.55
CA GLU A 436 -5.87 36.18 4.23
C GLU A 436 -6.71 35.83 3.01
N VAL A 437 -8.03 35.94 3.15
CA VAL A 437 -9.00 35.47 2.16
C VAL A 437 -9.88 36.62 1.66
N GLY A 438 -10.22 36.59 0.38
CA GLY A 438 -11.17 37.50 -0.25
C GLY A 438 -12.53 36.84 -0.51
N ASP A 439 -13.44 37.61 -1.10
CA ASP A 439 -14.69 37.07 -1.62
C ASP A 439 -14.44 36.01 -2.70
N GLY A 440 -15.08 34.85 -2.57
CA GLY A 440 -15.02 33.75 -3.53
C GLY A 440 -13.93 32.72 -3.26
N VAL A 441 -13.16 32.85 -2.17
CA VAL A 441 -12.12 31.86 -1.81
C VAL A 441 -12.74 30.49 -1.57
N THR A 442 -12.17 29.50 -2.21
CA THR A 442 -12.57 28.09 -2.13
C THR A 442 -11.58 27.29 -1.29
N ILE A 443 -12.11 26.44 -0.42
CA ILE A 443 -11.37 25.53 0.44
C ILE A 443 -11.84 24.13 0.08
N GLY A 444 -10.90 23.22 -0.17
CA GLY A 444 -11.28 21.93 -0.67
C GLY A 444 -10.20 20.90 -0.80
N CYS A 445 -10.61 19.67 -1.09
CA CYS A 445 -9.70 18.58 -1.40
C CYS A 445 -9.09 18.77 -2.78
N VAL A 446 -7.77 18.63 -2.89
CA VAL A 446 -7.09 18.66 -4.19
C VAL A 446 -7.22 17.28 -4.82
N THR A 447 -7.69 17.23 -6.06
CA THR A 447 -7.75 15.99 -6.85
C THR A 447 -7.08 16.20 -8.20
N ASP A 448 -6.58 15.12 -8.79
CA ASP A 448 -5.84 15.16 -10.06
C ASP A 448 -6.74 15.48 -11.28
N THR A 449 -8.05 15.68 -11.10
CA THR A 449 -9.04 15.81 -12.19
C THR A 449 -9.79 17.14 -12.27
N ALA A 450 -9.59 18.08 -11.32
CA ALA A 450 -10.32 19.35 -11.31
C ALA A 450 -9.63 20.41 -12.17
N ASP A 451 -10.32 20.92 -13.21
CA ASP A 451 -9.78 21.93 -14.14
C ASP A 451 -9.50 23.30 -13.46
N ASP A 452 -10.21 23.64 -12.38
CA ASP A 452 -10.01 24.84 -11.54
C ASP A 452 -10.08 24.40 -10.07
N GLY A 453 -8.94 23.98 -9.49
CA GLY A 453 -8.84 23.48 -8.11
C GLY A 453 -9.09 24.55 -7.03
N PRO A 454 -9.23 24.15 -5.75
CA PRO A 454 -9.51 25.08 -4.66
C PRO A 454 -8.31 26.01 -4.38
N ASP A 455 -8.60 27.21 -3.89
CA ASP A 455 -7.56 28.19 -3.48
C ASP A 455 -6.75 27.69 -2.27
N ILE A 456 -7.42 26.95 -1.37
CA ILE A 456 -6.79 26.24 -0.25
C ILE A 456 -7.08 24.75 -0.40
N GLY A 457 -6.02 24.01 -0.71
CA GLY A 457 -6.04 22.57 -0.89
C GLY A 457 -5.78 21.81 0.40
N LEU A 458 -6.63 20.81 0.68
CA LEU A 458 -6.34 19.72 1.59
C LEU A 458 -5.73 18.58 0.78
N ASP A 459 -4.54 18.15 1.20
CA ASP A 459 -3.89 16.95 0.67
C ASP A 459 -4.57 15.74 1.31
N VAL A 460 -5.55 15.20 0.61
CA VAL A 460 -6.16 13.92 0.94
C VAL A 460 -5.40 12.87 0.18
N GLY A 461 -4.92 11.86 0.91
CA GLY A 461 -4.15 10.76 0.34
C GLY A 461 -4.82 10.19 -0.93
N PRO A 462 -4.02 9.63 -1.84
CA PRO A 462 -4.43 9.33 -3.22
C PRO A 462 -5.56 8.30 -3.38
N ASP A 463 -6.02 7.68 -2.29
CA ASP A 463 -6.96 6.53 -2.30
C ASP A 463 -8.43 6.91 -2.18
N GLY A 464 -8.74 8.20 -2.03
CA GLY A 464 -10.10 8.69 -2.18
C GLY A 464 -10.34 9.20 -3.59
N ILE A 465 -11.27 8.61 -4.36
CA ILE A 465 -12.00 9.41 -5.38
C ILE A 465 -12.87 10.39 -4.60
N VAL A 466 -12.26 11.42 -4.03
CA VAL A 466 -12.99 12.47 -3.33
C VAL A 466 -13.65 13.29 -4.42
N GLU A 467 -14.99 13.26 -4.52
CA GLU A 467 -15.65 14.26 -5.37
C GLU A 467 -15.20 15.64 -4.87
N PRO A 468 -15.06 16.64 -5.75
CA PRO A 468 -14.42 17.89 -5.38
C PRO A 468 -15.10 18.50 -4.14
N ALA A 469 -14.44 18.40 -2.99
CA ALA A 469 -14.96 18.94 -1.75
C ALA A 469 -14.74 20.44 -1.83
N HIS A 470 -15.76 21.23 -2.13
CA HIS A 470 -15.62 22.67 -2.27
C HIS A 470 -16.55 23.40 -1.31
N THR A 471 -15.92 24.00 -0.31
CA THR A 471 -16.54 25.04 0.51
C THR A 471 -16.04 26.41 0.08
N THR A 472 -16.95 27.30 -0.25
CA THR A 472 -16.63 28.67 -0.66
C THR A 472 -16.96 29.65 0.46
N ILE A 473 -16.02 30.54 0.76
CA ILE A 473 -16.23 31.70 1.60
C ILE A 473 -16.55 32.89 0.69
N GLY A 474 -17.67 33.55 0.95
CA GLY A 474 -18.12 34.69 0.16
C GLY A 474 -18.62 35.86 1.00
N TYR A 475 -18.60 37.05 0.43
CA TYR A 475 -19.10 38.27 1.06
C TYR A 475 -20.39 38.75 0.39
N ASP A 476 -21.48 38.83 1.15
CA ASP A 476 -22.74 39.42 0.70
C ASP A 476 -22.73 40.94 0.97
N GLU A 477 -22.53 41.74 -0.08
CA GLU A 477 -22.50 43.21 0.00
C GLU A 477 -23.84 43.82 0.44
N ASP A 478 -24.97 43.19 0.08
CA ASP A 478 -26.30 43.70 0.42
C ASP A 478 -26.64 43.44 1.90
N ALA A 479 -26.13 42.34 2.46
CA ALA A 479 -26.31 41.95 3.86
C ALA A 479 -25.18 42.42 4.79
N ASP A 480 -24.06 42.91 4.25
CA ASP A 480 -22.83 43.27 4.98
C ASP A 480 -22.32 42.11 5.86
N ALA A 481 -22.32 40.90 5.28
CA ALA A 481 -22.08 39.66 6.02
C ALA A 481 -21.23 38.66 5.24
N TRP A 482 -20.34 37.97 5.95
CA TRP A 482 -19.61 36.83 5.42
C TRP A 482 -20.46 35.57 5.45
N THR A 483 -20.32 34.74 4.43
CA THR A 483 -21.08 33.51 4.26
C THR A 483 -20.14 32.36 3.93
N VAL A 484 -20.52 31.17 4.34
CA VAL A 484 -19.89 29.91 3.94
C VAL A 484 -20.91 29.09 3.17
N ARG A 485 -20.47 28.54 2.04
CA ARG A 485 -21.30 27.74 1.15
C ARG A 485 -20.63 26.40 0.91
N ASP A 486 -21.34 25.30 1.15
CA ASP A 486 -20.92 23.99 0.68
C ASP A 486 -21.58 23.67 -0.67
N SER A 487 -20.76 23.24 -1.62
CA SER A 487 -21.19 22.80 -2.95
C SER A 487 -20.81 21.35 -3.24
N SER A 488 -20.22 20.67 -2.26
CA SER A 488 -19.75 19.29 -2.38
C SER A 488 -20.81 18.25 -2.05
N SER A 489 -20.43 16.98 -2.25
CA SER A 489 -21.18 15.82 -1.77
C SER A 489 -20.69 15.29 -0.41
N SER A 490 -19.58 15.83 0.13
CA SER A 490 -18.92 15.38 1.36
C SER A 490 -19.46 16.06 2.64
N GLY A 491 -19.98 17.27 2.52
CA GLY A 491 -20.60 18.00 3.62
C GLY A 491 -19.64 18.84 4.46
N THR A 492 -20.14 19.97 4.94
CA THR A 492 -19.39 20.90 5.80
C THR A 492 -20.15 21.16 7.08
N TYR A 493 -19.52 20.88 8.22
CA TYR A 493 -20.10 21.18 9.53
C TYR A 493 -19.70 22.59 9.96
N VAL A 494 -20.66 23.41 10.36
CA VAL A 494 -20.45 24.79 10.81
C VAL A 494 -21.04 24.97 12.20
N GLU A 495 -20.29 25.58 13.11
CA GLU A 495 -20.77 25.89 14.45
C GLU A 495 -21.70 27.13 14.43
N ALA A 496 -23.01 26.94 14.53
CA ALA A 496 -23.99 28.04 14.50
C ALA A 496 -24.13 28.76 15.86
N ALA A 497 -23.85 28.04 16.94
CA ALA A 497 -23.74 28.56 18.31
C ALA A 497 -22.77 27.65 19.09
N PRO A 498 -22.21 28.06 20.25
CA PRO A 498 -21.23 27.26 20.98
C PRO A 498 -21.70 25.82 21.25
N GLY A 499 -21.05 24.85 20.62
CA GLY A 499 -21.38 23.42 20.69
C GLY A 499 -22.57 22.95 19.85
N GLU A 500 -23.16 23.83 19.03
CA GLU A 500 -24.26 23.54 18.12
C GLU A 500 -23.76 23.54 16.67
N TRP A 501 -23.69 22.36 16.06
CA TRP A 501 -23.16 22.15 14.72
C TRP A 501 -24.27 21.92 13.70
N VAL A 502 -24.15 22.59 12.55
CA VAL A 502 -25.07 22.50 11.41
C VAL A 502 -24.32 21.90 10.23
N LEU A 503 -24.89 20.86 9.62
CA LEU A 503 -24.36 20.25 8.39
C LEU A 503 -24.90 20.98 7.17
N LEU A 504 -24.00 21.57 6.39
CA LEU A 504 -24.27 22.09 5.06
C LEU A 504 -24.00 20.97 4.05
N LEU A 505 -24.96 20.71 3.15
CA LEU A 505 -24.84 19.71 2.10
C LEU A 505 -25.62 20.15 0.85
N SER A 506 -25.11 19.78 -0.32
CA SER A 506 -25.86 19.85 -1.58
C SER A 506 -26.95 18.76 -1.65
N ALA A 507 -27.92 18.92 -2.56
CA ALA A 507 -28.97 17.92 -2.75
C ALA A 507 -28.42 16.55 -3.20
N GLU A 508 -27.35 16.56 -4.01
CA GLU A 508 -26.65 15.35 -4.47
C GLU A 508 -25.86 14.69 -3.31
N GLY A 509 -25.19 15.49 -2.47
CA GLY A 509 -24.52 14.99 -1.26
C GLY A 509 -25.47 14.29 -0.29
N VAL A 510 -26.69 14.83 -0.13
CA VAL A 510 -27.72 14.19 0.72
C VAL A 510 -28.14 12.81 0.20
N GLU A 511 -28.15 12.57 -1.11
CA GLU A 511 -28.44 11.24 -1.67
C GLU A 511 -27.26 10.28 -1.48
N LEU A 512 -26.03 10.74 -1.71
CA LEU A 512 -24.81 9.95 -1.51
C LEU A 512 -24.65 9.45 -0.06
N HIS A 513 -24.88 10.33 0.92
CA HIS A 513 -24.81 9.96 2.34
C HIS A 513 -25.82 8.86 2.71
N ARG A 514 -27.01 8.83 2.08
CA ARG A 514 -28.02 7.79 2.33
C ARG A 514 -27.65 6.42 1.76
N GLU A 515 -26.94 6.38 0.63
CA GLU A 515 -26.51 5.12 -0.01
C GLU A 515 -25.41 4.41 0.77
N HIS A 516 -24.53 5.17 1.44
CA HIS A 516 -23.43 4.64 2.25
C HIS A 516 -23.85 4.29 3.70
N GLY A 517 -25.16 4.25 3.99
CA GLY A 517 -25.68 3.83 5.30
C GLY A 517 -25.53 4.86 6.42
N PHE A 518 -25.15 6.11 6.10
CA PHE A 518 -25.08 7.21 7.06
C PHE A 518 -26.45 7.90 7.13
N ASP A 519 -27.02 8.10 8.32
CA ASP A 519 -28.31 8.77 8.49
C ASP A 519 -28.11 10.27 8.76
N PRO A 520 -28.22 11.16 7.73
CA PRO A 520 -28.13 12.60 7.94
C PRO A 520 -29.24 13.15 8.86
N GLY A 521 -30.28 12.37 9.19
CA GLY A 521 -31.32 12.74 10.15
C GLY A 521 -30.90 12.72 11.62
N ALA A 522 -29.69 12.26 11.95
CA ALA A 522 -29.13 12.32 13.30
C ALA A 522 -28.48 13.68 13.65
N ALA A 523 -28.06 14.46 12.64
CA ALA A 523 -27.74 15.88 12.78
C ALA A 523 -29.03 16.69 12.59
N ALA A 524 -29.25 17.70 13.41
CA ALA A 524 -30.57 18.31 13.66
C ALA A 524 -31.39 18.66 12.40
N GLU A 525 -32.72 18.49 12.52
CA GLU A 525 -33.77 18.88 11.56
C GLU A 525 -33.66 20.35 11.11
N GLU A 526 -32.77 20.67 10.16
CA GLU A 526 -32.89 21.73 9.13
C GLU A 526 -31.63 21.71 8.25
N ALA A 527 -31.27 20.55 7.71
CA ALA A 527 -30.44 20.53 6.52
C ALA A 527 -31.18 21.28 5.40
N ILE A 528 -30.41 22.05 4.61
CA ILE A 528 -30.79 22.84 3.43
C ILE A 528 -30.93 24.35 3.71
N SER A 529 -29.77 24.96 3.92
CA SER A 529 -29.33 26.00 2.97
C SER A 529 -27.91 25.63 2.56
N ALA A 530 -27.61 25.59 1.25
CA ALA A 530 -26.23 25.41 0.78
C ALA A 530 -25.29 26.49 1.34
N THR A 531 -25.85 27.60 1.88
CA THR A 531 -25.11 28.76 2.36
C THR A 531 -25.62 29.20 3.73
N THR A 532 -24.71 29.50 4.66
CA THR A 532 -25.03 30.11 5.97
C THR A 532 -24.13 31.33 6.22
N THR A 533 -24.58 32.24 7.08
CA THR A 533 -23.77 33.39 7.54
C THR A 533 -22.78 32.91 8.61
N ILE A 534 -21.54 33.39 8.55
CA ILE A 534 -20.49 33.07 9.52
C ILE A 534 -20.12 34.32 10.34
N GLU A 535 -20.02 34.15 11.66
CA GLU A 535 -19.61 35.20 12.59
C GLU A 535 -18.10 35.12 12.91
N ASP A 536 -17.55 36.19 13.47
CA ASP A 536 -16.14 36.21 13.87
C ASP A 536 -15.84 35.15 14.96
N GLY A 537 -14.83 34.31 14.72
CA GLY A 537 -14.43 33.22 15.58
C GLY A 537 -15.17 31.89 15.35
N THR A 538 -16.10 31.83 14.39
CA THR A 538 -16.84 30.60 14.04
C THR A 538 -15.89 29.50 13.57
N ALA A 539 -16.04 28.30 14.12
CA ALA A 539 -15.37 27.11 13.63
C ALA A 539 -16.22 26.39 12.57
N PHE A 540 -15.56 25.85 11.56
CA PHE A 540 -16.17 24.93 10.61
C PHE A 540 -15.18 23.84 10.24
N THR A 541 -15.72 22.68 9.88
CA THR A 541 -14.93 21.47 9.66
C THR A 541 -15.29 20.88 8.31
N LEU A 542 -14.25 20.60 7.52
CA LEU A 542 -14.34 19.79 6.31
C LEU A 542 -14.05 18.34 6.68
N GLN A 543 -14.98 17.45 6.36
CA GLN A 543 -14.88 16.03 6.62
C GLN A 543 -15.19 15.28 5.33
N ASP A 544 -14.28 14.40 4.90
CA ASP A 544 -14.64 13.41 3.89
C ASP A 544 -15.52 12.35 4.58
N PRO A 545 -16.74 12.04 4.08
CA PRO A 545 -17.59 11.00 4.64
C PRO A 545 -16.96 9.60 4.63
N ARG A 546 -15.86 9.41 3.88
CA ARG A 546 -15.09 8.17 3.80
C ARG A 546 -13.82 8.19 4.65
N SER A 547 -13.48 9.32 5.26
CA SER A 547 -12.35 9.46 6.16
C SER A 547 -12.82 9.73 7.59
N THR A 548 -12.10 9.17 8.56
CA THR A 548 -12.26 9.55 9.97
C THR A 548 -11.54 10.85 10.30
N GLU A 549 -10.76 11.40 9.38
CA GLU A 549 -10.00 12.63 9.55
C GLU A 549 -10.82 13.86 9.18
N THR A 550 -10.70 14.89 10.01
CA THR A 550 -11.46 16.13 9.87
C THR A 550 -10.55 17.33 10.03
N VAL A 551 -10.58 18.27 9.09
CA VAL A 551 -9.79 19.51 9.18
C VAL A 551 -10.70 20.65 9.63
N THR A 552 -10.36 21.24 10.77
CA THR A 552 -11.11 22.36 11.35
C THR A 552 -10.45 23.69 11.01
N PHE A 553 -11.26 24.64 10.60
CA PHE A 553 -10.87 26.00 10.29
C PHE A 553 -11.59 26.95 11.23
N GLN A 554 -10.94 28.07 11.55
CA GLN A 554 -11.56 29.16 12.29
C GLN A 554 -11.56 30.44 11.47
N PHE A 555 -12.75 31.05 11.34
CA PHE A 555 -12.97 32.27 10.57
C PHE A 555 -12.77 33.53 11.43
N PHE A 556 -12.15 34.56 10.84
CA PHE A 556 -11.95 35.87 11.45
C PHE A 556 -12.20 36.99 10.45
N ARG A 557 -12.78 38.10 10.89
CA ARG A 557 -13.03 39.28 10.05
C ARG A 557 -11.77 40.06 9.68
N SER A 558 -10.63 39.78 10.32
CA SER A 558 -9.34 40.36 9.96
C SER A 558 -8.17 39.45 10.34
N VAL A 559 -7.05 39.58 9.62
CA VAL A 559 -5.78 38.91 9.94
C VAL A 559 -5.27 39.30 11.34
N ALA A 560 -5.50 40.54 11.77
CA ALA A 560 -5.09 40.99 13.09
C ALA A 560 -5.86 40.27 14.20
N ASP A 561 -7.16 40.04 14.02
CA ASP A 561 -8.01 39.32 14.98
C ASP A 561 -7.63 37.84 15.05
N ALA A 562 -7.37 37.20 13.89
CA ALA A 562 -6.86 35.83 13.82
C ALA A 562 -5.56 35.67 14.63
N ARG A 563 -4.62 36.62 14.48
CA ARG A 563 -3.34 36.61 15.20
C ARG A 563 -3.52 36.86 16.70
N ASP A 564 -4.35 37.83 17.10
CA ASP A 564 -4.59 38.14 18.53
C ASP A 564 -5.27 36.96 19.24
N ARG A 565 -6.20 36.27 18.55
CA ARG A 565 -6.85 35.05 19.07
C ARG A 565 -5.88 33.88 19.19
N ARG A 566 -5.03 33.63 18.16
CA ARG A 566 -3.97 32.60 18.17
C ARG A 566 -2.98 32.79 19.32
N ASN A 567 -2.61 34.04 19.59
CA ASN A 567 -1.59 34.37 20.60
C ASN A 567 -2.15 34.50 22.03
N ARG A 568 -3.47 34.33 22.23
CA ARG A 568 -4.09 34.28 23.57
C ARG A 568 -4.37 32.83 23.96
N PRO A 569 -3.70 32.27 24.98
CA PRO A 569 -4.14 31.01 25.56
C PRO A 569 -5.54 31.18 26.15
N ASP A 570 -6.40 30.19 25.96
CA ASP A 570 -7.72 30.18 26.59
C ASP A 570 -7.58 30.07 28.12
N GLU A 571 -8.64 30.42 28.87
CA GLU A 571 -8.64 30.48 30.35
C GLU A 571 -8.29 29.14 31.05
N THR A 572 -8.16 28.05 30.30
CA THR A 572 -7.72 26.72 30.74
C THR A 572 -6.20 26.51 30.72
N GLY A 573 -5.42 27.43 30.12
CA GLY A 573 -3.95 27.40 30.16
C GLY A 573 -3.29 26.35 29.26
N GLU A 574 -4.04 25.69 28.38
CA GLU A 574 -3.52 24.89 27.27
C GLU A 574 -3.47 25.80 26.04
N SER A 575 -2.34 25.90 25.35
CA SER A 575 -2.38 26.40 23.97
C SER A 575 -3.25 25.42 23.20
N ALA A 576 -4.33 25.88 22.58
CA ALA A 576 -5.37 25.03 21.99
C ALA A 576 -4.91 24.15 20.81
N PHE A 577 -3.61 24.01 20.57
CA PHE A 577 -3.02 23.25 19.47
C PHE A 577 -1.78 22.49 19.97
N GLU A 578 -1.94 21.24 20.39
CA GLU A 578 -0.85 20.27 20.56
C GLU A 578 -1.09 19.01 19.69
N GLN A 579 -0.07 18.69 18.88
CA GLN A 579 0.37 17.40 18.26
C GLN A 579 -0.47 16.81 17.11
N PHE A 580 0.09 16.33 15.97
CA PHE A 580 1.31 15.54 15.67
C PHE A 580 2.22 16.22 14.61
N ILE A 581 3.56 16.28 14.75
CA ILE A 581 4.63 15.32 14.37
C ILE A 581 4.55 14.78 12.93
N VAL A 582 5.48 15.32 12.11
CA VAL A 582 5.85 15.03 10.71
C VAL A 582 6.19 13.57 10.46
#